data_AF-A0A5P9HY55-F1
#
_entry.id   AF-A0A5P9HY55-F1
#
_cell.length_a   1.000
_cell.length_b   1.000
_cell.length_c   1.000
_cell.angle_alpha   90.00
_cell.angle_beta   90.00
_cell.angle_gamma   90.00
#
_symmetry.space_group_name_H-M   'P 1'
#
loop_
_entity.id
_entity.type
_entity.pdbx_description
1 polymer ?
#
loop_
_entity_poly.entity_id
_entity_poly.type
_entity_poly.pdbx_seq_one_letter_code
_entity_poly.pdbx_strand_id
1 'polypeptide(L)'
;MAGYVSPPPPHPLGQRRAEFEEIREKRGLTPSGYRQDGTDPEKSTKEELEREMYERANSKVSSLASALGASTGPGDAEDTAE
;
A
#
# COMPACT_ATOMS: atom_id res chain seq x y z
N MET A 1 15.95 29.11 5.68
CA MET A 1 15.32 28.52 6.89
C MET A 1 14.19 27.61 6.42
N ALA A 2 14.31 26.29 6.59
CA ALA A 2 13.19 25.39 6.36
C ALA A 2 12.20 25.55 7.53
N GLY A 3 10.97 25.99 7.24
CA GLY A 3 9.94 26.18 8.25
C GLY A 3 9.54 24.84 8.88
N TYR A 4 9.36 24.83 10.20
CA TYR A 4 8.88 23.65 10.92
C TYR A 4 7.42 23.39 10.54
N VAL A 5 7.14 22.23 9.92
CA VAL A 5 5.78 21.75 9.63
C VAL A 5 5.42 20.77 10.73
N SER A 6 4.39 21.08 11.53
CA SER A 6 3.91 20.16 12.56
C SER A 6 3.45 18.85 11.93
N PRO A 7 3.74 17.68 12.54
CA PRO A 7 3.24 16.41 12.05
C PRO A 7 1.71 16.44 11.98
N PRO A 8 1.11 15.73 11.00
CA PRO A 8 -0.35 15.66 10.89
C PRO A 8 -0.94 15.08 12.18
N PRO A 9 -2.14 15.54 12.57
CA PRO A 9 -2.81 15.03 13.76
C PRO A 9 -3.02 13.51 13.63
N PRO A 10 -2.96 12.76 14.76
CA PRO A 10 -3.17 11.32 14.74
C PRO A 10 -4.55 11.00 14.16
N HIS A 11 -4.59 10.06 13.22
CA HIS A 11 -5.82 9.66 12.55
C HIS A 11 -6.85 9.13 13.59
N PRO A 12 -8.13 9.54 13.55
CA PRO A 12 -9.13 9.18 14.55
C PRO A 12 -9.32 7.66 14.69
N LEU A 13 -9.14 6.89 13.61
CA LEU A 13 -9.17 5.42 13.66
C LEU A 13 -8.04 4.81 14.51
N GLY A 14 -6.90 5.49 14.63
CA GLY A 14 -5.79 5.03 15.48
C GLY A 14 -6.13 5.09 16.98
N GLN A 15 -7.03 6.00 17.38
CA GLN A 15 -7.44 6.15 18.78
C GLN A 15 -8.39 5.03 19.24
N ARG A 16 -9.16 4.45 18.31
CA ARG A 16 -10.15 3.39 18.58
C ARG A 16 -9.69 1.99 18.19
N ARG A 17 -8.39 1.81 17.94
CA ARG A 17 -7.83 0.54 17.49
C ARG A 17 -8.22 -0.63 18.40
N ALA A 18 -8.17 -0.42 19.72
CA ALA A 18 -8.54 -1.43 20.71
C ALA A 18 -10.02 -1.83 20.62
N GLU A 19 -10.92 -0.86 20.43
CA GLU A 19 -12.37 -1.13 20.23
C GLU A 19 -12.61 -1.96 18.96
N PHE A 20 -11.89 -1.66 17.88
CA PHE A 20 -11.97 -2.44 16.64
C PHE A 20 -11.42 -3.86 16.78
N GLU A 21 -10.30 -4.03 17.49
CA GLU A 21 -9.72 -5.35 17.78
C GLU A 21 -10.67 -6.20 18.64
N GLU A 22 -11.32 -5.60 19.64
CA GLU A 22 -12.33 -6.28 20.46
C GLU A 22 -13.55 -6.71 19.63
N ILE A 23 -14.07 -5.85 18.76
CA ILE A 23 -15.19 -6.19 17.87
C ILE A 23 -14.81 -7.32 16.90
N ARG A 24 -13.59 -7.29 16.37
CA ARG A 24 -13.06 -8.32 15.46
C ARG A 24 -13.04 -9.69 16.15
N GLU A 25 -12.51 -9.75 17.37
CA GLU A 25 -12.41 -10.98 18.15
C GLU A 25 -13.79 -11.51 18.54
N LYS A 26 -14.71 -10.64 18.98
CA LYS A 26 -16.11 -11.00 19.25
C LYS A 26 -16.82 -11.59 18.04
N ARG A 27 -16.44 -11.16 16.83
CA ARG A 27 -16.98 -11.67 15.56
C ARG A 27 -16.25 -12.90 15.03
N GLY A 28 -15.24 -13.41 15.74
CA GLY A 28 -14.45 -14.57 15.32
C GLY A 28 -13.67 -14.31 14.03
N LEU A 29 -13.25 -13.06 13.80
CA LEU A 29 -12.51 -12.68 12.60
C LEU A 29 -11.00 -12.72 12.85
N THR A 30 -10.23 -13.09 11.84
CA THR A 30 -8.77 -12.97 11.80
C THR A 30 -8.37 -11.50 11.68
N PRO A 31 -7.11 -11.13 11.95
CA PRO A 31 -6.59 -9.79 11.67
C PRO A 31 -6.81 -9.34 10.21
N SER A 32 -6.85 -10.28 9.27
CA SER A 32 -7.13 -10.06 7.86
C SER A 32 -8.63 -10.00 7.51
N GLY A 33 -9.54 -10.16 8.48
CA GLY A 33 -10.99 -10.03 8.28
C GLY A 33 -11.69 -11.28 7.74
N TYR A 34 -11.03 -12.44 7.77
CA TYR A 34 -11.62 -13.74 7.45
C TYR A 34 -12.21 -14.39 8.69
N ARG A 35 -13.18 -15.29 8.54
CA ARG A 35 -13.63 -16.09 9.69
C ARG A 35 -12.56 -17.09 10.14
N GLN A 36 -12.35 -17.19 11.46
CA GLN A 36 -11.38 -18.14 12.04
C GLN A 36 -11.81 -19.61 11.87
N ASP A 37 -13.12 -19.88 11.80
CA ASP A 37 -13.68 -21.22 11.62
C ASP A 37 -13.60 -21.74 10.17
N GLY A 38 -13.07 -20.92 9.24
CA GLY A 38 -12.94 -21.28 7.82
C GLY A 38 -14.26 -21.31 7.05
N THR A 39 -15.39 -20.95 7.68
CA THR A 39 -16.72 -20.96 7.06
C THR A 39 -17.07 -19.66 6.33
N ASP A 40 -16.07 -18.85 5.98
CA ASP A 40 -16.28 -17.56 5.33
C ASP A 40 -16.85 -17.75 3.91
N PRO A 41 -18.13 -17.40 3.67
CA PRO A 41 -18.76 -17.60 2.37
C PRO A 41 -18.19 -16.68 1.28
N GLU A 42 -17.53 -15.59 1.67
CA GLU A 42 -16.96 -14.58 0.78
C GLU A 42 -15.45 -14.76 0.59
N LYS A 43 -14.87 -15.87 1.07
CA LYS A 43 -13.44 -16.11 1.04
C LYS A 43 -12.82 -15.89 -0.33
N SER A 44 -13.41 -16.48 -1.37
CA SER A 44 -12.92 -16.36 -2.76
C SER A 44 -12.94 -14.92 -3.26
N THR A 45 -14.02 -14.18 -3.00
CA THR A 45 -14.16 -12.78 -3.39
C THR A 45 -13.14 -11.88 -2.70
N LYS A 46 -12.88 -12.13 -1.41
CA LYS A 46 -11.87 -11.40 -0.65
C LYS A 46 -10.46 -11.68 -1.17
N GLU A 47 -10.13 -12.93 -1.47
CA GLU A 47 -8.84 -13.33 -2.04
C GLU A 47 -8.61 -12.73 -3.44
N GLU A 48 -9.65 -12.66 -4.26
CA GLU A 48 -9.58 -12.06 -5.60
C GLU A 48 -9.37 -10.54 -5.52
N LEU A 49 -10.09 -9.88 -4.61
CA LEU A 49 -9.93 -8.44 -4.39
C LEU A 49 -8.54 -8.11 -3.81
N GLU A 50 -8.03 -8.95 -2.91
CA GLU A 50 -6.67 -8.84 -2.38
C GLU A 50 -5.62 -9.01 -3.50
N ARG A 51 -5.80 -10.00 -4.38
CA ARG A 51 -4.94 -10.16 -5.57
C ARG A 51 -4.98 -8.93 -6.47
N GLU A 52 -6.17 -8.40 -6.78
CA GLU A 52 -6.31 -7.22 -7.63
C GLU A 52 -5.61 -6.00 -7.00
N MET A 53 -5.72 -5.81 -5.68
CA MET A 53 -5.00 -4.74 -4.99
C MET A 53 -3.48 -4.89 -5.11
N TYR A 54 -2.95 -6.11 -4.94
CA TYR A 54 -1.52 -6.38 -5.13
C TYR A 54 -1.07 -6.12 -6.57
N GLU A 55 -1.86 -6.54 -7.56
CA GLU A 55 -1.56 -6.28 -8.97
C GLU A 55 -1.55 -4.78 -9.29
N ARG A 56 -2.52 -4.01 -8.78
CA ARG A 56 -2.54 -2.54 -8.90
C ARG A 56 -1.37 -1.88 -8.17
N ALA A 57 -0.97 -2.40 -7.02
CA ALA A 57 0.19 -1.87 -6.30
C ALA A 57 1.49 -2.14 -7.07
N ASN A 58 1.64 -3.35 -7.61
CA ASN A 58 2.81 -3.74 -8.38
C ASN A 58 2.92 -2.95 -9.70
N SER A 59 1.80 -2.71 -10.39
CA SER A 59 1.78 -1.89 -11.61
C SER A 59 2.16 -0.43 -11.33
N LYS A 60 1.74 0.13 -10.19
CA LYS A 60 2.15 1.48 -9.75
C LYS A 60 3.64 1.55 -9.38
N VAL A 61 4.19 0.52 -8.75
CA VAL A 61 5.63 0.45 -8.46
C VAL A 61 6.42 0.35 -9.77
N SER A 62 5.97 -0.49 -10.70
CA SER A 62 6.57 -0.59 -12.03
C SER A 62 6.47 0.73 -12.82
N SER A 63 5.34 1.44 -12.74
CA SER A 63 5.18 2.72 -13.43
C SER A 63 6.07 3.80 -12.80
N LEU A 64 6.19 3.82 -11.47
CA LEU A 64 7.07 4.73 -10.76
C LEU A 64 8.55 4.44 -11.06
N ALA A 65 8.94 3.16 -11.10
CA ALA A 65 10.29 2.73 -11.45
C ALA A 65 10.64 3.10 -12.90
N SER A 66 9.73 2.87 -13.85
CA SER A 66 9.90 3.31 -15.24
C SER A 66 9.98 4.84 -15.38
N ALA A 67 9.18 5.59 -14.61
CA ALA A 67 9.23 7.05 -14.60
C ALA A 67 10.55 7.60 -14.01
N LEU A 68 11.10 6.95 -12.98
CA LEU A 68 12.42 7.30 -12.44
C LEU A 68 13.56 6.92 -13.40
N GLY A 69 13.48 5.75 -14.05
CA GLY A 69 14.48 5.27 -15.00
C GLY A 69 14.50 6.02 -16.34
N ALA A 70 13.38 6.63 -16.75
CA ALA A 70 13.30 7.47 -17.95
C ALA A 70 13.93 8.87 -17.78
N SER A 71 14.23 9.29 -16.54
CA SER A 71 14.83 10.61 -16.25
C SER A 71 16.35 10.65 -16.35
N THR A 72 17.01 9.51 -16.57
CA THR A 72 18.46 9.42 -16.84
C THR A 72 18.70 8.96 -18.27
N GLY A 73 18.33 9.79 -19.24
CA GLY A 73 18.92 9.68 -20.57
C GLY A 73 20.41 10.06 -20.49
N PRO A 74 21.32 9.35 -21.20
CA PRO A 74 22.69 9.83 -21.36
C PRO A 74 22.65 11.12 -22.16
N GLY A 75 22.90 12.24 -21.49
CA GLY A 75 23.15 13.52 -22.14
C GLY A 75 24.44 13.44 -22.94
N ASP A 76 24.29 13.71 -24.23
CA ASP A 76 25.27 14.30 -25.14
C ASP A 76 26.60 13.55 -25.34
N ALA A 77 26.63 12.80 -26.44
CA ALA A 77 27.85 12.52 -27.18
C ALA A 77 28.40 13.84 -27.74
N GLU A 78 29.40 14.42 -27.06
CA GLU A 78 30.22 15.47 -27.66
C GLU A 78 31.45 14.83 -28.32
N ASP A 79 31.43 14.96 -29.65
CA ASP A 79 32.50 14.78 -30.61
C ASP A 79 33.69 15.70 -30.27
N THR A 80 34.83 15.13 -29.85
CA THR A 80 36.13 15.78 -30.04
C THR A 80 37.14 14.74 -30.50
N ALA A 81 37.32 14.68 -31.81
CA ALA A 81 38.50 14.13 -32.45
C ALA A 81 39.74 14.98 -32.12
N GLU A 82 40.83 14.31 -31.73
CA GLU A 82 42.20 14.78 -31.96
C GLU A 82 43.08 13.58 -32.35
#